data_AF-A0A6A5HFD0-F1
#
_entry.id   AF-A0A6A5HFD0-F1
#
_cell.length_a   1.000
_cell.length_b   1.000
_cell.length_c   1.000
_cell.angle_alpha   90.00
_cell.angle_beta   90.00
_cell.angle_gamma   90.00
#
_symmetry.space_group_name_H-M   'P 1'
#
loop_
_entity.id
_entity.type
_entity.pdbx_description
1 polymer ?
#
loop_
_entity_poly.entity_id
_entity_poly.type
_entity_poly.pdbx_seq_one_letter_code
_entity_poly.pdbx_strand_id
1 'polypeptide(L)'
;MVGNLGIRVENRNPYRETAEKSKEIAVDTGMEEKKEGMKPKKTVIRESKILITPRIGVKGKSIFEYRKSALDTWKNRFDFANVEAIVFLVNLTEDEETNQKLGALVLELAEEVKEITIIPYQMDCAKSGFVECWIRSWITAGNVEWIDSSASGKTVEKFKTWEQLLEFLEARTTENVVVAQLRKESVTSEPRTKENKWSHQ
;
A
#
# COMPACT_ATOMS: atom_id res chain seq x y z
N MET A 1 23.87 6.03 78.71
CA MET A 1 24.78 5.67 77.60
C MET A 1 24.13 6.13 76.30
N VAL A 2 24.68 7.16 75.67
CA VAL A 2 24.15 7.76 74.43
C VAL A 2 24.85 7.08 73.25
N GLY A 3 24.09 6.39 72.40
CA GLY A 3 24.59 5.79 71.16
C GLY A 3 24.30 6.71 69.97
N ASN A 4 25.36 7.22 69.34
CA ASN A 4 25.27 8.00 68.10
C ASN A 4 24.84 7.09 66.93
N LEU A 5 23.67 7.33 66.34
CA LEU A 5 23.32 6.84 65.01
C LEU A 5 23.89 7.82 63.97
N GLY A 6 25.01 7.47 63.35
CA GLY A 6 25.56 8.20 62.21
C GLY A 6 24.67 8.00 60.97
N ILE A 7 23.99 9.07 60.52
CA ILE A 7 23.31 9.09 59.23
C ILE A 7 24.39 9.14 58.14
N ARG A 8 24.53 8.06 57.37
CA ARG A 8 25.36 8.02 56.17
C ARG A 8 24.62 8.78 55.06
N VAL A 9 24.94 10.05 54.89
CA VAL A 9 24.49 10.84 53.74
C VAL A 9 25.21 10.30 52.51
N GLU A 10 24.52 9.52 51.68
CA GLU A 10 24.99 9.22 50.32
C GLU A 10 25.07 10.53 49.56
N ASN A 11 26.29 10.97 49.30
CA ASN A 11 26.58 12.19 48.56
C ASN A 11 26.30 11.95 47.07
N ARG A 12 25.02 11.90 46.68
CA ARG A 12 24.61 11.84 45.27
C ARG A 12 24.88 13.21 44.66
N ASN A 13 25.90 13.27 43.81
CA ASN A 13 26.26 14.48 43.10
C ASN A 13 25.24 14.70 41.96
N PRO A 14 24.35 15.71 42.06
CA PRO A 14 23.28 15.93 41.08
C PRO A 14 23.83 16.20 39.67
N TYR A 15 25.07 16.71 39.56
CA TYR A 15 25.72 16.95 38.28
C TYR A 15 26.09 15.64 37.55
N ARG A 16 26.36 14.56 38.27
CA ARG A 16 26.66 13.25 37.65
C ARG A 16 25.40 12.61 37.08
N GLU A 17 24.29 12.71 37.81
CA GLU A 17 22.99 12.17 37.40
C GLU A 17 22.44 12.90 36.16
N THR A 18 22.59 14.24 36.09
CA THR A 18 22.24 14.99 34.88
C THR A 18 23.14 14.65 33.69
N ALA A 19 24.45 14.44 33.91
CA ALA A 19 25.38 14.12 32.83
C ALA A 19 25.18 12.69 32.29
N GLU A 20 24.81 11.74 33.15
CA GLU A 20 24.46 10.37 32.76
C GLU A 20 23.15 10.35 31.97
N LYS A 21 22.12 11.07 32.44
CA LYS A 21 20.84 11.22 31.73
C LYS A 21 21.01 11.88 30.35
N SER A 22 21.85 12.92 30.25
CA SER A 22 22.15 13.55 28.95
C SER A 22 22.88 12.62 27.98
N LYS A 23 23.74 11.72 28.48
CA LYS A 23 24.41 10.70 27.64
C LYS A 23 23.44 9.64 27.15
N GLU A 24 22.53 9.19 28.01
CA GLU A 24 21.49 8.22 27.66
C GLU A 24 20.57 8.76 26.55
N ILE A 25 20.10 10.01 26.71
CA ILE A 25 19.29 10.69 25.68
C ILE A 25 20.06 10.79 24.36
N ALA A 26 21.33 11.20 24.39
CA ALA A 26 22.17 11.32 23.20
C ALA A 26 22.45 9.98 22.51
N VAL A 27 22.55 8.89 23.28
CA VAL A 27 22.70 7.52 22.75
C VAL A 27 21.40 7.06 22.09
N ASP A 28 20.24 7.32 22.71
CA ASP A 28 18.93 7.01 22.13
C ASP A 28 18.67 7.81 20.85
N THR A 29 18.97 9.11 20.84
CA THR A 29 18.84 9.93 19.61
C THR A 29 19.78 9.43 18.52
N GLY A 30 21.04 9.13 18.87
CA GLY A 30 22.00 8.59 17.91
C GLY A 30 21.64 7.18 17.41
N MET A 31 20.88 6.39 18.18
CA MET A 31 20.34 5.11 17.75
C MET A 31 19.13 5.26 16.83
N GLU A 32 18.22 6.21 17.09
CA GLU A 32 17.12 6.51 16.17
C GLU A 32 17.62 7.05 14.83
N GLU A 33 18.54 8.01 14.82
CA GLU A 33 19.12 8.54 13.57
C GLU A 33 19.82 7.45 12.75
N LYS A 34 20.54 6.53 13.41
CA LYS A 34 21.17 5.38 12.75
C LYS A 34 20.14 4.38 12.20
N LYS A 35 19.02 4.16 12.89
CA LYS A 35 17.92 3.31 12.42
C LYS A 35 17.21 3.94 11.22
N GLU A 36 17.03 5.25 11.21
CA GLU A 36 16.46 6.01 10.09
C GLU A 36 17.35 5.92 8.84
N GLY A 37 18.66 6.09 9.00
CA GLY A 37 19.64 5.99 7.90
C GLY A 37 19.83 4.59 7.33
N MET A 38 19.43 3.54 8.06
CA MET A 38 19.47 2.13 7.60
C MET A 38 18.17 1.67 6.93
N LYS A 39 17.12 2.51 6.88
CA LYS A 39 15.87 2.13 6.19
C LYS A 39 16.16 1.91 4.69
N PRO A 40 15.69 0.80 4.09
CA PRO A 40 15.83 0.58 2.65
C PRO A 40 15.29 1.77 1.86
N LYS A 41 16.03 2.22 0.85
CA LYS A 41 15.59 3.32 -0.01
C LYS A 41 14.29 2.92 -0.71
N LYS A 42 13.22 3.66 -0.44
CA LYS A 42 11.92 3.50 -1.10
C LYS A 42 12.03 3.82 -2.59
N THR A 43 11.25 3.12 -3.39
CA THR A 43 11.10 3.38 -4.82
C THR A 43 10.11 4.54 -5.00
N VAL A 44 10.56 5.62 -5.60
CA VAL A 44 9.70 6.79 -5.88
C VAL A 44 8.69 6.45 -6.97
N ILE A 45 7.40 6.56 -6.63
CA ILE A 45 6.31 6.51 -7.61
C ILE A 45 6.21 7.89 -8.26
N ARG A 46 6.25 7.93 -9.61
CA ARG A 46 6.20 9.18 -10.37
C ARG A 46 4.78 9.55 -10.79
N GLU A 47 3.93 8.55 -10.88
CA GLU A 47 2.56 8.62 -11.32
C GLU A 47 1.65 9.02 -10.15
N SER A 48 0.81 10.03 -10.33
CA SER A 48 -0.11 10.47 -9.27
C SER A 48 -1.37 9.62 -9.15
N LYS A 49 -1.60 8.71 -10.10
CA LYS A 49 -2.80 7.88 -10.21
C LYS A 49 -2.36 6.48 -10.55
N ILE A 50 -2.56 5.54 -9.64
CA ILE A 50 -1.97 4.19 -9.76
C ILE A 50 -2.99 3.09 -9.53
N LEU A 51 -2.72 1.95 -10.15
CA LEU A 51 -3.40 0.68 -9.92
C LEU A 51 -2.53 -0.21 -9.04
N ILE A 52 -3.07 -0.62 -7.89
CA ILE A 52 -2.48 -1.66 -7.05
C ILE A 52 -3.28 -2.94 -7.26
N THR A 53 -2.60 -4.05 -7.55
CA THR A 53 -3.26 -5.27 -8.04
C THR A 53 -2.55 -6.55 -7.60
N PRO A 54 -3.24 -7.71 -7.50
CA PRO A 54 -2.53 -8.98 -7.56
C PRO A 54 -1.82 -9.14 -8.91
N ARG A 55 -1.07 -10.22 -9.10
CA ARG A 55 -0.42 -10.50 -10.39
C ARG A 55 -1.44 -10.79 -11.49
N ILE A 56 -1.71 -9.79 -12.33
CA ILE A 56 -2.77 -9.83 -13.35
C ILE A 56 -2.27 -10.01 -14.80
N GLY A 57 -0.96 -10.02 -15.04
CA GLY A 57 -0.40 -10.31 -16.38
C GLY A 57 -0.18 -9.09 -17.28
N VAL A 58 -0.75 -7.93 -16.95
CA VAL A 58 -0.52 -6.65 -17.63
C VAL A 58 0.52 -5.82 -16.86
N LYS A 59 1.40 -5.13 -17.59
CA LYS A 59 2.43 -4.27 -17.03
C LYS A 59 2.26 -2.83 -17.52
N GLY A 60 2.45 -1.90 -16.62
CA GLY A 60 2.44 -0.46 -16.86
C GLY A 60 3.25 0.26 -15.78
N LYS A 61 3.65 1.49 -16.08
CA LYS A 61 4.30 2.43 -15.15
C LYS A 61 3.39 2.75 -13.97
N SER A 62 2.09 2.84 -14.21
CA SER A 62 1.08 3.10 -13.16
C SER A 62 0.57 1.82 -12.49
N ILE A 63 1.10 0.63 -12.79
CA ILE A 63 0.60 -0.66 -12.29
C ILE A 63 1.59 -1.29 -11.31
N PHE A 64 1.16 -1.47 -10.07
CA PHE A 64 1.96 -2.01 -8.97
C PHE A 64 1.35 -3.31 -8.45
N GLU A 65 2.14 -4.38 -8.47
CA GLU A 65 1.69 -5.70 -8.06
C GLU A 65 2.03 -6.04 -6.60
N TYR A 66 1.07 -6.55 -5.85
CA TYR A 66 1.30 -7.16 -4.54
C TYR A 66 1.36 -8.69 -4.62
N ARG A 67 2.00 -9.30 -3.61
CA ARG A 67 2.08 -10.75 -3.41
C ARG A 67 1.65 -11.06 -1.99
N LYS A 68 0.85 -12.12 -1.80
CA LYS A 68 0.37 -12.56 -0.47
C LYS A 68 1.50 -12.65 0.56
N SER A 69 2.62 -13.27 0.19
CA SER A 69 3.79 -13.45 1.07
C SER A 69 4.56 -12.19 1.43
N ALA A 70 4.19 -11.02 0.88
CA ALA A 70 4.91 -9.77 1.07
C ALA A 70 4.00 -8.61 1.46
N LEU A 71 2.72 -8.85 1.77
CA LEU A 71 1.75 -7.80 2.09
C LEU A 71 2.24 -6.91 3.24
N ASP A 72 2.72 -7.51 4.33
CA ASP A 72 3.19 -6.82 5.54
C ASP A 72 4.36 -5.85 5.31
N THR A 73 5.09 -6.01 4.20
CA THR A 73 6.24 -5.15 3.87
C THR A 73 6.07 -4.41 2.56
N TRP A 74 4.90 -4.53 1.91
CA TRP A 74 4.72 -4.06 0.55
C TRP A 74 4.77 -2.54 0.47
N LYS A 75 4.02 -1.85 1.34
CA LYS A 75 3.95 -0.38 1.41
C LYS A 75 5.34 0.24 1.63
N ASN A 76 6.18 -0.41 2.44
CA ASN A 76 7.53 0.06 2.76
C ASN A 76 8.51 0.09 1.58
N ARG A 77 8.13 -0.48 0.42
CA ARG A 77 8.96 -0.49 -0.78
C ARG A 77 8.80 0.77 -1.62
N PHE A 78 7.72 1.53 -1.40
CA PHE A 78 7.34 2.64 -2.27
C PHE A 78 7.18 3.94 -1.49
N ASP A 79 7.47 5.04 -2.18
CA ASP A 79 7.21 6.40 -1.71
C ASP A 79 5.98 6.94 -2.43
N PHE A 80 4.97 7.28 -1.63
CA PHE A 80 3.63 7.69 -2.07
C PHE A 80 3.47 9.22 -2.11
N ALA A 81 4.52 10.00 -1.87
CA ALA A 81 4.43 11.47 -1.80
C ALA A 81 3.78 12.14 -3.03
N ASN A 82 3.86 11.52 -4.21
CA ASN A 82 3.26 12.03 -5.44
C ASN A 82 1.88 11.41 -5.75
N VAL A 83 1.46 10.39 -5.02
CA VAL A 83 0.26 9.60 -5.31
C VAL A 83 -0.96 10.27 -4.70
N GLU A 84 -1.94 10.58 -5.56
CA GLU A 84 -3.19 11.20 -5.15
C GLU A 84 -4.32 10.18 -5.04
N ALA A 85 -4.43 9.30 -6.04
CA ALA A 85 -5.54 8.36 -6.16
C ALA A 85 -5.04 6.94 -6.47
N ILE A 86 -5.67 5.96 -5.82
CA ILE A 86 -5.38 4.54 -5.99
C ILE A 86 -6.67 3.82 -6.41
N VAL A 87 -6.59 2.97 -7.44
CA VAL A 87 -7.52 1.85 -7.59
C VAL A 87 -6.83 0.62 -7.03
N PHE A 88 -7.47 -0.04 -6.06
CA PHE A 88 -6.95 -1.23 -5.39
C PHE A 88 -7.80 -2.44 -5.77
N LEU A 89 -7.22 -3.35 -6.57
CA LEU A 89 -7.84 -4.64 -6.87
C LEU A 89 -7.60 -5.62 -5.74
N VAL A 90 -8.67 -6.15 -5.13
CA VAL A 90 -8.57 -7.15 -4.04
C VAL A 90 -8.94 -8.55 -4.51
N ASN A 91 -8.23 -9.55 -4.00
CA ASN A 91 -8.58 -10.96 -4.13
C ASN A 91 -8.94 -11.49 -2.74
N LEU A 92 -10.24 -11.65 -2.47
CA LEU A 92 -10.76 -12.14 -1.20
C LEU A 92 -10.93 -13.65 -1.27
N THR A 93 -10.18 -14.36 -0.43
CA THR A 93 -10.19 -15.83 -0.37
C THR A 93 -10.72 -16.33 0.98
N GLU A 94 -10.83 -17.64 1.19
CA GLU A 94 -11.18 -18.19 2.52
C GLU A 94 -10.07 -18.01 3.57
N ASP A 95 -8.86 -17.62 3.15
CA ASP A 95 -7.75 -17.27 4.02
C ASP A 95 -7.98 -15.89 4.67
N GLU A 96 -8.54 -15.92 5.88
CA GLU A 96 -8.81 -14.73 6.69
C GLU A 96 -7.55 -13.94 7.03
N GLU A 97 -6.42 -14.59 7.33
CA GLU A 97 -5.17 -13.90 7.65
C GLU A 97 -4.70 -13.04 6.46
N THR A 98 -4.75 -13.61 5.25
CA THR A 98 -4.43 -12.84 4.04
C THR A 98 -5.40 -11.67 3.84
N ASN A 99 -6.69 -11.85 4.09
CA ASN A 99 -7.67 -10.77 3.92
C ASN A 99 -7.47 -9.66 4.97
N GLN A 100 -7.16 -10.00 6.21
CA GLN A 100 -6.82 -9.02 7.25
C GLN A 100 -5.57 -8.20 6.86
N LYS A 101 -4.54 -8.85 6.29
CA LYS A 101 -3.35 -8.16 5.78
C LYS A 101 -3.64 -7.22 4.60
N LEU A 102 -4.55 -7.60 3.70
CA LEU A 102 -5.03 -6.71 2.64
C LEU A 102 -5.73 -5.48 3.23
N GLY A 103 -6.55 -5.68 4.25
CA GLY A 103 -7.21 -4.60 4.98
C GLY A 103 -6.24 -3.64 5.65
N ALA A 104 -5.26 -4.18 6.37
CA ALA A 104 -4.20 -3.38 6.99
C ALA A 104 -3.46 -2.54 5.95
N LEU A 105 -3.11 -3.14 4.79
CA LEU A 105 -2.47 -2.41 3.71
C LEU A 105 -3.35 -1.28 3.15
N VAL A 106 -4.66 -1.50 2.98
CA VAL A 106 -5.60 -0.45 2.56
C VAL A 106 -5.60 0.71 3.55
N LEU A 107 -5.66 0.42 4.85
CA LEU A 107 -5.68 1.45 5.88
C LEU A 107 -4.36 2.24 5.92
N GLU A 108 -3.21 1.56 5.82
CA GLU A 108 -1.89 2.22 5.72
C GLU A 108 -1.76 3.10 4.47
N LEU A 109 -2.40 2.71 3.36
CA LEU A 109 -2.42 3.53 2.15
C LEU A 109 -3.35 4.73 2.28
N ALA A 110 -4.48 4.57 2.99
CA ALA A 110 -5.45 5.64 3.21
C ALA A 110 -4.85 6.80 4.02
N GLU A 111 -3.81 6.55 4.81
CA GLU A 111 -3.05 7.60 5.50
C GLU A 111 -2.13 8.40 4.56
N GLU A 112 -1.78 7.85 3.39
CA GLU A 112 -0.78 8.41 2.47
C GLU A 112 -1.40 9.12 1.26
N VAL A 113 -2.64 8.75 0.87
CA VAL A 113 -3.26 9.24 -0.38
C VAL A 113 -4.62 9.88 -0.16
N LYS A 114 -5.07 10.66 -1.13
CA LYS A 114 -6.34 11.40 -1.04
C LYS A 114 -7.56 10.52 -1.30
N GLU A 115 -7.42 9.49 -2.14
CA GLU A 115 -8.54 8.66 -2.58
C GLU A 115 -8.10 7.22 -2.86
N ILE A 116 -8.90 6.26 -2.38
CA ILE A 116 -8.75 4.84 -2.70
C ILE A 116 -10.11 4.30 -3.15
N THR A 117 -10.16 3.74 -4.35
CA THR A 117 -11.29 2.94 -4.84
C THR A 117 -10.92 1.46 -4.79
N ILE A 118 -11.61 0.67 -3.97
CA ILE A 118 -11.42 -0.77 -3.88
C ILE A 118 -12.37 -1.46 -4.85
N ILE A 119 -11.81 -2.31 -5.71
CA ILE A 119 -12.56 -3.11 -6.67
C ILE A 119 -12.28 -4.60 -6.42
N PRO A 120 -13.32 -5.42 -6.18
CA PRO A 120 -13.16 -6.86 -6.12
C PRO A 120 -12.70 -7.43 -7.46
N TYR A 121 -11.49 -7.98 -7.49
CA TYR A 121 -10.95 -8.71 -8.64
C TYR A 121 -11.37 -10.17 -8.62
N GLN A 122 -11.31 -10.81 -7.45
CA GLN A 122 -11.76 -12.18 -7.25
C GLN A 122 -12.33 -12.30 -5.84
N MET A 123 -13.42 -13.06 -5.69
CA MET A 123 -14.10 -13.30 -4.42
C MET A 123 -14.49 -14.77 -4.33
N ASP A 124 -13.60 -15.60 -3.78
CA ASP A 124 -13.89 -17.02 -3.57
C ASP A 124 -14.81 -17.22 -2.35
N CYS A 125 -14.81 -16.27 -1.41
CA CYS A 125 -15.60 -16.27 -0.18
C CYS A 125 -16.90 -15.47 -0.26
N ALA A 126 -17.43 -15.20 -1.48
CA ALA A 126 -18.53 -14.25 -1.77
C ALA A 126 -19.87 -14.45 -1.03
N LYS A 127 -19.98 -15.44 -0.13
CA LYS A 127 -21.20 -15.76 0.64
C LYS A 127 -20.99 -15.80 2.15
N SER A 128 -19.82 -15.42 2.68
CA SER A 128 -19.59 -15.39 4.13
C SER A 128 -19.90 -14.00 4.70
N GLY A 129 -20.61 -13.94 5.84
CA GLY A 129 -20.86 -12.67 6.55
C GLY A 129 -19.58 -11.96 7.03
N PHE A 130 -18.43 -12.64 6.98
CA PHE A 130 -17.12 -12.08 7.30
C PHE A 130 -16.64 -11.05 6.28
N VAL A 131 -17.00 -11.22 5.00
CA VAL A 131 -16.63 -10.26 3.94
C VAL A 131 -17.23 -8.88 4.23
N GLU A 132 -18.49 -8.81 4.65
CA GLU A 132 -19.13 -7.53 5.01
C GLU A 132 -18.44 -6.86 6.20
N CYS A 133 -18.02 -7.64 7.21
CA CYS A 133 -17.29 -7.10 8.37
C CYS A 133 -15.94 -6.48 7.95
N TRP A 134 -15.20 -7.13 7.04
CA TRP A 134 -13.94 -6.59 6.54
C TRP A 134 -14.16 -5.33 5.69
N ILE A 135 -15.10 -5.36 4.74
CA ILE A 135 -15.42 -4.19 3.91
C ILE A 135 -15.77 -2.99 4.80
N ARG A 136 -16.65 -3.19 5.79
CA ARG A 136 -17.00 -2.16 6.77
C ARG A 136 -15.78 -1.62 7.52
N SER A 137 -14.85 -2.49 7.88
CA SER A 137 -13.60 -2.09 8.54
C SER A 137 -12.66 -1.31 7.63
N TRP A 138 -12.72 -1.48 6.31
CA TRP A 138 -11.82 -0.81 5.37
C TRP A 138 -12.33 0.58 4.99
N ILE A 139 -13.66 0.70 4.81
CA ILE A 139 -14.31 1.98 4.49
C ILE A 139 -14.47 2.91 5.71
N THR A 140 -13.98 2.53 6.90
CA THR A 140 -13.93 3.45 8.04
C THR A 140 -13.01 4.63 7.77
N ALA A 141 -12.02 4.46 6.90
CA ALA A 141 -11.26 5.56 6.34
C ALA A 141 -12.14 6.29 5.33
N GLY A 142 -12.48 7.56 5.61
CA GLY A 142 -13.45 8.33 4.83
C GLY A 142 -13.03 8.63 3.37
N ASN A 143 -11.79 8.32 3.01
CA ASN A 143 -11.23 8.41 1.66
C ASN A 143 -11.16 7.04 0.94
N VAL A 144 -11.78 6.00 1.49
CA VAL A 144 -11.85 4.66 0.90
C VAL A 144 -13.27 4.37 0.44
N GLU A 145 -13.43 4.14 -0.86
CA GLU A 145 -14.69 3.71 -1.48
C GLU A 145 -14.61 2.23 -1.84
N TRP A 146 -15.64 1.46 -1.49
CA TRP A 146 -15.81 0.08 -1.95
C TRP A 146 -16.80 0.02 -3.10
N ILE A 147 -16.37 -0.55 -4.23
CA ILE A 147 -17.26 -0.79 -5.35
C ILE A 147 -17.96 -2.12 -5.16
N ASP A 148 -19.26 -2.05 -4.87
CA ASP A 148 -20.10 -3.23 -4.84
C ASP A 148 -20.14 -3.84 -6.24
N SER A 149 -19.53 -5.01 -6.37
CA SER A 149 -19.40 -5.69 -7.63
C SER A 149 -20.12 -7.02 -7.48
N SER A 150 -21.08 -7.26 -8.38
CA SER A 150 -21.75 -8.56 -8.53
C SER A 150 -20.81 -9.66 -9.04
N ALA A 151 -19.49 -9.52 -8.85
CA ALA A 151 -18.47 -10.49 -9.22
C ALA A 151 -18.97 -11.87 -8.82
N SER A 152 -19.41 -12.61 -9.84
CA SER A 152 -19.69 -14.03 -9.71
C SER A 152 -18.45 -14.61 -9.05
N GLY A 153 -18.60 -15.47 -8.02
CA GLY A 153 -17.49 -16.16 -7.36
C GLY A 153 -16.71 -17.13 -8.26
N LYS A 154 -16.47 -16.72 -9.51
CA LYS A 154 -15.66 -17.34 -10.53
C LYS A 154 -14.29 -16.67 -10.47
N THR A 155 -13.26 -17.50 -10.50
CA THR A 155 -11.88 -17.07 -10.71
C THR A 155 -11.82 -16.20 -11.97
N VAL A 156 -11.43 -14.94 -11.83
CA VAL A 156 -11.13 -14.10 -12.99
C VAL A 156 -9.78 -14.58 -13.56
N GLU A 157 -9.76 -14.99 -14.82
CA GLU A 157 -8.50 -15.30 -15.50
C GLU A 157 -7.60 -14.06 -15.53
N LYS A 158 -6.27 -14.26 -15.61
CA LYS A 158 -5.35 -13.14 -15.78
C LYS A 158 -5.65 -12.39 -17.08
N PHE A 159 -5.56 -11.07 -17.03
CA PHE A 159 -5.69 -10.24 -18.21
C PHE A 159 -4.51 -10.51 -19.16
N LYS A 160 -4.82 -10.73 -20.44
CA LYS A 160 -3.85 -10.94 -21.51
C LYS A 160 -3.47 -9.63 -22.20
N THR A 161 -4.37 -8.64 -22.17
CA THR A 161 -4.18 -7.36 -22.86
C THR A 161 -4.64 -6.18 -22.00
N TRP A 162 -4.21 -4.96 -22.39
CA TRP A 162 -4.66 -3.72 -21.75
C TRP A 162 -6.17 -3.52 -21.91
N GLU A 163 -6.74 -3.90 -23.05
CA GLU A 163 -8.17 -3.78 -23.33
C GLU A 163 -8.98 -4.59 -22.31
N GLN A 164 -8.57 -5.84 -22.02
CA GLN A 164 -9.27 -6.68 -21.05
C GLN A 164 -9.22 -6.10 -19.63
N LEU A 165 -8.10 -5.50 -19.24
CA LEU A 165 -7.97 -4.81 -17.96
C LEU A 165 -8.89 -3.58 -17.91
N LEU A 166 -8.87 -2.74 -18.95
CA LEU A 166 -9.68 -1.53 -19.01
C LEU A 166 -11.17 -1.84 -19.03
N GLU A 167 -11.61 -2.82 -19.83
CA GLU A 167 -13.00 -3.27 -19.88
C GLU A 167 -13.48 -3.75 -18.50
N PHE A 168 -12.63 -4.50 -17.78
CA PHE A 168 -12.94 -4.94 -16.42
C PHE A 168 -13.14 -3.77 -15.44
N LEU A 169 -12.28 -2.74 -15.53
CA LEU A 169 -12.30 -1.57 -14.64
C LEU A 169 -13.45 -0.61 -14.97
N GLU A 170 -13.65 -0.31 -16.25
CA GLU A 170 -14.72 0.57 -16.75
C GLU A 170 -16.11 -0.03 -16.49
N ALA A 171 -16.24 -1.36 -16.50
CA ALA A 171 -17.50 -2.03 -16.15
C ALA A 171 -17.89 -1.90 -14.66
N ARG A 172 -16.95 -1.51 -13.78
CA ARG A 172 -17.15 -1.42 -12.32
C ARG A 172 -17.08 0.00 -11.80
N THR A 173 -16.36 0.87 -12.49
CA THR A 173 -16.19 2.27 -12.08
C THR A 173 -16.47 3.18 -13.25
N THR A 174 -17.41 4.09 -13.07
CA THR A 174 -17.68 5.15 -14.05
C THR A 174 -16.85 6.38 -13.69
N GLU A 175 -16.22 7.00 -14.69
CA GLU A 175 -15.50 8.27 -14.56
C GLU A 175 -14.30 8.28 -13.58
N ASN A 176 -13.77 7.11 -13.20
CA ASN A 176 -12.64 7.03 -12.27
C ASN A 176 -11.34 7.58 -12.89
N VAL A 177 -10.67 8.49 -12.17
CA VAL A 177 -9.48 9.21 -12.65
C VAL A 177 -8.27 8.31 -12.88
N VAL A 178 -8.14 7.21 -12.14
CA VAL A 178 -7.08 6.21 -12.34
C VAL A 178 -7.34 5.44 -13.63
N VAL A 179 -8.58 5.01 -13.88
CA VAL A 179 -8.96 4.31 -15.12
C VAL A 179 -8.71 5.20 -16.34
N ALA A 180 -9.06 6.50 -16.25
CA ALA A 180 -8.76 7.47 -17.31
C ALA A 180 -7.25 7.62 -17.58
N GLN A 181 -6.41 7.55 -16.54
CA GLN A 181 -4.95 7.58 -16.68
C GLN A 181 -4.43 6.29 -17.34
N LEU A 182 -4.90 5.12 -16.90
CA LEU A 182 -4.52 3.83 -17.47
C LEU A 182 -4.89 3.74 -18.96
N ARG A 183 -6.02 4.32 -19.37
CA ARG A 183 -6.43 4.40 -20.77
C ARG A 183 -5.49 5.26 -21.62
N LYS A 184 -4.94 6.35 -21.07
CA LYS A 184 -3.91 7.13 -21.76
C LYS A 184 -2.61 6.33 -21.89
N GLU A 185 -2.27 5.58 -20.84
CA GLU A 185 -1.08 4.76 -20.81
C GLU A 185 -1.14 3.62 -21.85
N SER A 186 -2.25 2.90 -21.95
CA SER A 186 -2.40 1.78 -22.90
C SER A 186 -2.11 2.18 -24.34
N VAL A 187 -2.61 3.34 -24.78
CA VAL A 187 -2.37 3.90 -26.13
C VAL A 187 -0.88 4.19 -26.38
N THR A 188 -0.14 4.57 -25.35
CA THR A 188 1.31 4.84 -25.47
C THR A 188 2.17 3.58 -25.32
N SER A 189 1.60 2.51 -24.78
CA SER A 189 2.26 1.23 -24.54
C SER A 189 2.10 0.25 -25.71
N GLU A 190 1.15 0.46 -26.61
CA GLU A 190 1.07 -0.31 -27.86
C GLU A 190 2.30 -0.08 -28.74
N PRO A 191 2.89 -1.14 -29.33
CA PRO A 191 3.92 -0.96 -30.33
C PRO A 191 3.29 -0.27 -31.54
N ARG A 192 3.68 0.99 -31.81
CA ARG A 192 3.32 1.68 -33.05
C ARG A 192 3.69 0.76 -34.22
N THR A 193 2.69 0.24 -34.91
CA THR A 193 2.88 -0.52 -36.14
C THR A 193 3.69 0.38 -37.07
N LYS A 194 4.93 0.02 -37.35
CA LYS A 194 5.71 0.71 -38.39
C LYS A 194 4.90 0.53 -39.67
N GLU A 195 4.32 1.61 -40.19
CA GLU A 195 3.84 1.61 -41.56
C GLU A 195 5.02 1.18 -42.44
N ASN A 196 4.90 0.01 -43.06
CA ASN A 196 5.85 -0.40 -44.08
C ASN A 196 5.69 0.57 -45.25
N LYS A 197 6.56 1.59 -45.29
CA LYS A 197 6.82 2.35 -46.51
C LYS A 197 7.53 1.43 -47.50
N TRP A 198 6.78 0.55 -48.14
CA TRP A 198 7.22 -0.03 -49.41
C TRP A 198 6.80 0.94 -50.50
N SER A 199 7.68 1.90 -50.77
CA SER A 199 7.63 2.72 -51.97
C SER A 199 8.81 2.33 -52.85
N HIS A 200 8.49 2.04 -54.11
CA HIS A 200 9.37 1.89 -55.27
C HIS A 200 10.12 0.56 -55.43
N GLN A 201 9.65 -0.23 -56.40
CA GLN A 201 10.41 -0.43 -57.63
C GLN A 201 9.46 -0.53 -58.83
#